data_AF-A0A0F2TLX2-F1
#
_entry.id   AF-A0A0F2TLX2-F1
#
_cell.length_a   1.000
_cell.length_b   1.000
_cell.length_c   1.000
_cell.angle_alpha   90.00
_cell.angle_beta   90.00
_cell.angle_gamma   90.00
#
_symmetry.space_group_name_H-M   'P 1'
#
loop_
_entity.id
_entity.type
_entity.pdbx_description
1 polymer ?
#
loop_
_entity_poly.entity_id
_entity_poly.type
_entity_poly.pdbx_seq_one_letter_code
_entity_poly.pdbx_strand_id
1 'polypeptide(L)'
;MSGTQHHAPTAHVVVGYTPQEGFVAVQLSPPPAEYVWHDRQAEHDRERFGPGNGYQQWLAVDLRTGAVWFGDTDWRTRDEEAAPRLPGHRRAEVGDGALPCPAVFAHPLPHRTTDERGGETWRFFTAEELYALARRILPLVQRVIGSLHRVGPAADLEWSAEAATAWSDLEEACRHTLDATGTPVWPVPRMSPVPGWRVEVAGFLARNPELCDPAWATATDAELDAYAAYEPDSGYGGVPGRVCAPAGVRIEEGYAFYGHRAALYACRAAACGDRTPVEAGVWLHTSDAGRSSWEGAKVVGASLADATDCVLDHLAETFRRAAADDGVVLTGLTAHLRQQRAEERTAIDETLAATGEELKRLEELLKEIRLVRNTVLTRVLSWTDGRDDEAIARLASLSPAAVAEWRERLTADRSDPTEG
;
A
#
# COMPACT_ATOMS: atom_id res chain seq x y z
N MET A 1 0.51 -26.87 1.90
CA MET A 1 -0.67 -26.95 2.78
C MET A 1 -0.27 -27.40 4.18
N SER A 2 -0.40 -26.51 5.16
CA SER A 2 -0.66 -26.82 6.58
C SER A 2 -1.89 -25.99 6.91
N GLY A 3 -3.03 -26.65 7.10
CA GLY A 3 -4.30 -25.99 7.38
C GLY A 3 -4.26 -25.44 8.80
N THR A 4 -3.98 -24.15 8.95
CA THR A 4 -4.54 -23.38 10.06
C THR A 4 -6.04 -23.39 9.84
N GLN A 5 -6.76 -24.24 10.58
CA GLN A 5 -8.20 -24.07 10.78
C GLN A 5 -8.38 -22.67 11.35
N HIS A 6 -8.67 -21.70 10.50
CA HIS A 6 -9.19 -20.41 10.93
C HIS A 6 -10.56 -20.72 11.51
N HIS A 7 -10.61 -20.96 12.82
CA HIS A 7 -11.88 -20.96 13.54
C HIS A 7 -12.59 -19.65 13.20
N ALA A 8 -13.83 -19.75 12.70
CA ALA A 8 -14.65 -18.58 12.47
C ALA A 8 -14.68 -17.77 13.77
N PRO A 9 -14.36 -16.46 13.73
CA PRO A 9 -14.34 -15.66 14.94
C PRO A 9 -15.74 -15.63 15.55
N THR A 10 -15.80 -15.83 16.87
CA THR A 10 -17.02 -15.79 17.65
C THR A 10 -17.05 -14.50 18.45
N ALA A 11 -18.13 -13.73 18.32
CA ALA A 11 -18.30 -12.49 19.06
C ALA A 11 -18.34 -12.76 20.56
N HIS A 12 -17.52 -12.05 21.34
CA HIS A 12 -17.44 -12.22 22.79
C HIS A 12 -17.05 -10.91 23.49
N VAL A 13 -17.50 -10.75 24.73
CA VAL A 13 -17.12 -9.60 25.56
C VAL A 13 -15.80 -9.91 26.27
N VAL A 14 -14.86 -8.98 26.20
CA VAL A 14 -13.59 -9.05 26.93
C VAL A 14 -13.66 -8.09 28.12
N VAL A 15 -13.34 -8.62 29.30
CA VAL A 15 -13.37 -7.88 30.57
C VAL A 15 -11.96 -7.95 31.19
N GLY A 16 -11.28 -6.82 31.38
CA GLY A 16 -9.95 -6.76 32.02
C GLY A 16 -8.91 -5.90 31.28
N TYR A 17 -7.75 -5.70 31.92
CA TYR A 17 -6.64 -4.85 31.48
C TYR A 17 -5.74 -5.57 30.45
N THR A 18 -5.48 -4.95 29.30
CA THR A 18 -4.39 -5.32 28.38
C THR A 18 -3.27 -4.27 28.46
N PRO A 19 -2.15 -4.56 29.14
CA PRO A 19 -1.05 -3.61 29.36
C PRO A 19 -0.39 -3.09 28.08
N GLN A 20 -0.53 -3.79 26.95
CA GLN A 20 0.15 -3.41 25.69
C GLN A 20 -0.49 -2.20 24.98
N GLU A 21 -1.71 -1.80 25.33
CA GLU A 21 -2.48 -0.81 24.55
C GLU A 21 -2.87 0.46 25.34
N GLY A 22 -2.59 0.54 26.64
CA GLY A 22 -2.83 1.76 27.43
C GLY A 22 -4.32 2.07 27.73
N PHE A 23 -5.25 1.14 27.46
CA PHE A 23 -6.67 1.33 27.70
C PHE A 23 -7.17 0.48 28.88
N VAL A 24 -8.04 1.07 29.71
CA VAL A 24 -8.66 0.40 30.86
C VAL A 24 -10.10 0.06 30.53
N ALA A 25 -10.38 -1.20 30.18
CA ALA A 25 -11.73 -1.65 29.83
C ALA A 25 -12.71 -1.70 31.03
N VAL A 26 -12.23 -1.54 32.28
CA VAL A 26 -13.09 -1.65 33.47
C VAL A 26 -12.60 -0.76 34.63
N GLN A 27 -12.43 0.54 34.39
CA GLN A 27 -12.42 1.54 35.47
C GLN A 27 -13.05 2.84 34.97
N LEU A 28 -14.38 2.89 35.04
CA LEU A 28 -15.12 4.09 34.67
C LEU A 28 -14.89 5.20 35.70
N SER A 29 -14.58 6.39 35.22
CA SER A 29 -14.35 7.60 36.02
C SER A 29 -15.23 8.76 35.56
N PRO A 30 -16.58 8.62 35.60
CA PRO A 30 -17.49 9.67 35.13
C PRO A 30 -17.29 10.98 35.92
N PRO A 31 -17.40 12.14 35.26
CA PRO A 31 -17.30 13.43 35.94
C PRO A 31 -18.45 13.63 36.93
N PRO A 32 -18.23 14.31 38.06
CA PRO A 32 -19.31 14.72 38.95
C PRO A 32 -20.29 15.66 38.23
N ALA A 33 -21.57 15.64 38.62
CA ALA A 33 -22.64 16.38 37.94
C ALA A 33 -22.37 17.90 37.83
N GLU A 34 -21.70 18.49 38.81
CA GLU A 34 -21.29 19.90 38.82
C GLU A 34 -20.29 20.29 37.72
N TYR A 35 -19.62 19.32 37.09
CA TYR A 35 -18.69 19.55 35.98
C TYR A 35 -19.34 19.33 34.60
N VAL A 36 -20.58 18.86 34.54
CA VAL A 36 -21.32 18.54 33.31
C VAL A 36 -22.53 19.44 33.19
N TRP A 37 -22.32 20.59 32.54
CA TRP A 37 -23.37 21.58 32.33
C TRP A 37 -23.19 22.25 30.96
N HIS A 38 -24.28 22.80 30.45
CA HIS A 38 -24.34 23.54 29.21
C HIS A 38 -25.00 24.90 29.49
N ASP A 39 -24.23 25.98 29.35
CA ASP A 39 -24.74 27.34 29.46
C ASP A 39 -25.13 27.87 28.08
N ARG A 40 -26.43 27.89 27.79
CA ARG A 40 -26.96 28.37 26.49
C ARG A 40 -26.78 29.88 26.28
N GLN A 41 -26.45 30.64 27.33
CA GLN A 41 -26.31 32.09 27.29
C GLN A 41 -24.84 32.55 27.29
N ALA A 42 -23.89 31.62 27.37
CA ALA A 42 -22.47 31.95 27.29
C ALA A 42 -22.14 32.66 25.98
N GLU A 43 -21.46 33.81 26.07
CA GLU A 43 -21.05 34.61 24.90
C GLU A 43 -19.97 33.90 24.07
N HIS A 44 -19.16 33.04 24.71
CA HIS A 44 -18.09 32.28 24.05
C HIS A 44 -18.41 30.79 24.04
N ASP A 45 -18.24 30.14 22.89
CA ASP A 45 -18.47 28.69 22.73
C ASP A 45 -17.65 27.83 23.70
N ARG A 46 -16.51 28.34 24.19
CA ARG A 46 -15.63 27.64 25.15
C ARG A 46 -16.18 27.64 26.59
N GLU A 47 -16.97 28.64 26.94
CA GLU A 47 -17.61 28.80 28.27
C GLU A 47 -18.99 28.14 28.29
N ARG A 48 -19.51 27.79 27.11
CA ARG A 48 -20.80 27.16 26.91
C ARG A 48 -20.90 25.77 27.55
N PHE A 49 -19.77 25.14 27.86
CA PHE A 49 -19.70 23.76 28.31
C PHE A 49 -18.75 23.60 29.50
N GLY A 50 -19.24 22.99 30.60
CA GLY A 50 -18.39 22.55 31.71
C GLY A 50 -17.30 21.56 31.29
N PRO A 51 -16.22 21.40 32.08
CA PRO A 51 -15.04 20.61 31.71
C PRO A 51 -15.33 19.10 31.59
N GLY A 52 -16.37 18.60 32.26
CA GLY A 52 -16.82 17.21 32.16
C GLY A 52 -17.49 16.87 30.82
N ASN A 53 -17.79 17.85 29.94
CA ASN A 53 -18.37 17.57 28.62
C ASN A 53 -17.40 16.89 27.64
N GLY A 54 -16.09 16.84 27.95
CA GLY A 54 -15.12 16.05 27.20
C GLY A 54 -15.12 14.57 27.54
N TYR A 55 -15.89 14.15 28.55
CA TYR A 55 -16.03 12.75 28.93
C TYR A 55 -16.82 11.98 27.87
N GLN A 56 -16.32 10.79 27.50
CA GLN A 56 -16.95 9.97 26.49
C GLN A 56 -16.83 8.50 26.89
N GLN A 57 -17.95 7.78 26.94
CA GLN A 57 -17.97 6.33 27.02
C GLN A 57 -18.09 5.76 25.61
N TRP A 58 -17.54 4.57 25.42
CA TRP A 58 -17.47 3.95 24.10
C TRP A 58 -17.60 2.43 24.22
N LEU A 59 -18.07 1.83 23.12
CA LEU A 59 -17.91 0.41 22.82
C LEU A 59 -16.85 0.27 21.73
N ALA A 60 -15.95 -0.70 21.84
CA ALA A 60 -14.98 -1.00 20.81
C ALA A 60 -15.15 -2.45 20.35
N VAL A 61 -15.03 -2.68 19.05
CA VAL A 61 -15.17 -4.00 18.43
C VAL A 61 -13.96 -4.26 17.56
N ASP A 62 -13.24 -5.35 17.83
CA ASP A 62 -12.22 -5.88 16.92
C ASP A 62 -12.89 -6.83 15.94
N LEU A 63 -12.96 -6.37 14.69
CA LEU A 63 -13.63 -7.11 13.61
C LEU A 63 -12.84 -8.34 13.14
N ARG A 64 -11.57 -8.47 13.54
CA ARG A 64 -10.75 -9.66 13.23
C ARG A 64 -11.02 -10.80 14.21
N THR A 65 -11.16 -10.49 15.49
CA THR A 65 -11.32 -11.49 16.56
C THR A 65 -12.76 -11.65 17.06
N GLY A 66 -13.61 -10.65 16.84
CA GLY A 66 -14.95 -10.57 17.42
C GLY A 66 -14.96 -10.09 18.87
N ALA A 67 -13.82 -9.64 19.41
CA ALA A 67 -13.74 -9.11 20.76
C ALA A 67 -14.49 -7.77 20.87
N VAL A 68 -15.28 -7.64 21.94
CA VAL A 68 -16.01 -6.42 22.29
C VAL A 68 -15.52 -5.91 23.64
N TRP A 69 -15.12 -4.65 23.68
CA TRP A 69 -14.74 -3.91 24.88
C TRP A 69 -15.68 -2.73 25.10
N PHE A 70 -15.69 -2.22 26.32
CA PHE A 70 -16.26 -0.91 26.64
C PHE A 70 -15.33 -0.19 27.60
N GLY A 71 -15.47 1.13 27.67
CA GLY A 71 -14.66 1.96 28.55
C GLY A 71 -15.05 3.42 28.44
N ASP A 72 -14.20 4.28 28.97
CA ASP A 72 -14.33 5.72 28.87
C ASP A 72 -13.00 6.40 28.53
N THR A 73 -13.08 7.70 28.23
CA THR A 73 -11.92 8.58 28.12
C THR A 73 -11.90 9.50 29.34
N ASP A 74 -10.75 9.59 30.01
CA ASP A 74 -10.62 10.46 31.18
C ASP A 74 -10.82 11.93 30.78
N TRP A 75 -11.82 12.57 31.38
CA TRP A 75 -12.15 13.97 31.15
C TRP A 75 -11.11 14.93 31.75
N ARG A 76 -10.28 14.44 32.68
CA ARG A 76 -9.23 15.22 33.35
C ARG A 76 -7.99 15.39 32.47
N THR A 77 -7.78 14.51 31.49
CA THR A 77 -6.64 14.56 30.57
C THR A 77 -6.96 15.40 29.34
N ARG A 78 -7.49 16.60 29.55
CA ARG A 78 -7.89 17.54 28.49
C ARG A 78 -6.63 18.19 27.89
N ASP A 79 -5.84 17.38 27.20
CA ASP A 79 -4.73 17.88 26.38
C ASP A 79 -5.36 18.42 25.10
N GLU A 80 -5.42 19.75 24.95
CA GLU A 80 -6.15 20.44 23.87
C GLU A 80 -5.61 20.10 22.47
N GLU A 81 -4.38 19.56 22.39
CA GLU A 81 -3.73 19.09 21.15
C GLU A 81 -3.96 17.60 20.86
N ALA A 82 -4.40 16.81 21.83
CA ALA A 82 -4.67 15.39 21.65
C ALA A 82 -6.18 15.19 21.40
N ALA A 83 -6.56 14.95 20.15
CA ALA A 83 -7.90 14.44 19.83
C ALA A 83 -8.25 13.27 20.77
N PRO A 84 -9.51 13.16 21.26
CA PRO A 84 -9.90 12.11 22.20
C PRO A 84 -9.52 10.75 21.60
N ARG A 85 -8.50 10.11 22.19
CA ARG A 85 -7.94 8.86 21.70
C ARG A 85 -8.92 7.74 22.04
N LEU A 86 -9.87 7.52 21.14
CA LEU A 86 -10.64 6.28 21.12
C LEU A 86 -9.67 5.11 20.87
N PRO A 87 -9.98 3.90 21.37
CA PRO A 87 -9.15 2.71 21.18
C PRO A 87 -9.14 2.18 19.73
N GLY A 88 -9.78 2.87 18.80
CA GLY A 88 -9.89 2.48 17.40
C GLY A 88 -10.55 3.56 16.55
N HIS A 89 -10.86 3.20 15.31
CA HIS A 89 -11.41 4.11 14.32
C HIS A 89 -12.91 4.33 14.52
N ARG A 90 -13.43 5.50 14.17
CA ARG A 90 -14.89 5.65 14.02
C ARG A 90 -15.31 5.13 12.66
N ARG A 91 -16.48 4.48 12.58
CA ARG A 91 -17.00 3.97 11.30
C ARG A 91 -17.13 5.06 10.23
N ALA A 92 -17.52 6.27 10.62
CA ALA A 92 -17.67 7.41 9.71
C ALA A 92 -16.34 7.92 9.14
N GLU A 93 -15.22 7.61 9.79
CA GLU A 93 -13.86 8.01 9.35
C GLU A 93 -13.23 6.97 8.42
N VAL A 94 -13.75 5.74 8.45
CA VAL A 94 -13.29 4.65 7.59
C VAL A 94 -14.25 4.52 6.42
N GLY A 95 -13.74 4.70 5.20
CA GLY A 95 -14.51 4.50 3.98
C GLY A 95 -15.05 3.08 3.83
N ASP A 96 -15.77 2.83 2.75
CA ASP A 96 -16.49 1.58 2.51
C ASP A 96 -15.63 0.46 1.87
N GLY A 97 -14.31 0.64 1.84
CA GLY A 97 -13.34 -0.27 1.24
C GLY A 97 -12.65 -1.21 2.24
N ALA A 98 -11.34 -1.40 2.06
CA ALA A 98 -10.51 -2.23 2.94
C ALA A 98 -10.47 -1.67 4.37
N LEU A 99 -10.47 -2.56 5.36
CA LEU A 99 -10.41 -2.17 6.76
C LEU A 99 -8.96 -1.83 7.17
N PRO A 100 -8.76 -0.83 8.03
CA PRO A 100 -7.45 -0.51 8.57
C PRO A 100 -6.90 -1.64 9.44
N CYS A 101 -5.59 -1.66 9.64
CA CYS A 101 -4.92 -2.54 10.60
C CYS A 101 -4.34 -1.71 11.74
N PRO A 102 -4.77 -1.93 13.01
CA PRO A 102 -5.74 -2.93 13.47
C PRO A 102 -7.20 -2.59 13.11
N ALA A 103 -8.03 -3.62 12.91
CA ALA A 103 -9.45 -3.47 12.50
C ALA A 103 -10.38 -3.23 13.70
N VAL A 104 -9.99 -2.31 14.58
CA VAL A 104 -10.73 -1.96 15.80
C VAL A 104 -11.58 -0.72 15.55
N PHE A 105 -12.88 -0.86 15.79
CA PHE A 105 -13.84 0.22 15.58
C PHE A 105 -14.47 0.62 16.90
N ALA A 106 -14.38 1.90 17.24
CA ALA A 106 -14.96 2.48 18.42
C ALA A 106 -16.28 3.19 18.08
N HIS A 107 -17.34 2.85 18.80
CA HIS A 107 -18.64 3.49 18.78
C HIS A 107 -18.82 4.35 20.05
N PRO A 108 -18.75 5.68 19.92
CA PRO A 108 -19.14 6.63 20.96
C PRO A 108 -20.57 6.40 21.45
N LEU A 109 -20.76 6.34 22.77
CA LEU A 109 -22.10 6.31 23.34
C LEU A 109 -22.61 7.73 23.60
N PRO A 110 -23.83 8.08 23.15
CA PRO A 110 -24.41 9.37 23.45
C PRO A 110 -24.75 9.45 24.95
N HIS A 111 -24.34 10.52 25.62
CA HIS A 111 -24.72 10.81 27.01
C HIS A 111 -25.89 11.76 27.13
N ARG A 112 -26.16 12.52 26.07
CA ARG A 112 -27.20 13.52 26.02
C ARG A 112 -28.45 12.95 25.36
N THR A 113 -29.56 13.02 26.07
CA THR A 113 -30.90 12.76 25.55
C THR A 113 -31.73 14.02 25.63
N THR A 114 -32.76 14.10 24.78
CA THR A 114 -33.73 15.20 24.78
C THR A 114 -35.11 14.60 24.99
N ASP A 115 -35.83 15.09 26.00
CA ASP A 115 -37.20 14.67 26.25
C ASP A 115 -38.18 15.31 25.23
N GLU A 116 -39.44 14.88 25.27
CA GLU A 116 -40.50 15.37 24.36
C GLU A 116 -40.78 16.88 24.49
N ARG A 117 -40.32 17.53 25.58
CA ARG A 117 -40.47 18.96 25.85
C ARG A 117 -39.20 19.76 25.54
N GLY A 118 -38.17 19.13 24.97
CA GLY A 118 -36.90 19.77 24.65
C GLY A 118 -35.94 19.94 25.83
N GLY A 119 -36.21 19.29 26.97
CA GLY A 119 -35.31 19.20 28.12
C GLY A 119 -34.12 18.31 27.80
N GLU A 120 -32.89 18.83 27.98
CA GLU A 120 -31.66 18.05 27.80
C GLU A 120 -31.29 17.36 29.11
N THR A 121 -31.09 16.05 29.06
CA THR A 121 -30.62 15.24 30.19
C THR A 121 -29.29 14.58 29.85
N TRP A 122 -28.36 14.60 30.80
CA TRP A 122 -27.07 13.94 30.71
C TRP A 122 -27.04 12.71 31.60
N ARG A 123 -26.62 11.57 31.05
CA ARG A 123 -26.45 10.32 31.81
C ARG A 123 -25.18 9.60 31.38
N PHE A 124 -24.41 9.18 32.39
CA PHE A 124 -23.32 8.22 32.22
C PHE A 124 -23.78 6.84 32.66
N PHE A 125 -23.29 5.82 31.99
CA PHE A 125 -23.66 4.43 32.23
C PHE A 125 -22.72 3.79 33.25
N THR A 126 -23.25 2.86 34.04
CA THR A 126 -22.42 2.02 34.91
C THR A 126 -21.71 0.93 34.12
N ALA A 127 -20.70 0.29 34.72
CA ALA A 127 -20.01 -0.83 34.09
C ALA A 127 -20.95 -2.02 33.82
N GLU A 128 -21.91 -2.26 34.72
CA GLU A 128 -22.93 -3.30 34.57
C GLU A 128 -23.89 -3.00 33.41
N GLU A 129 -24.30 -1.74 33.25
CA GLU A 129 -25.13 -1.30 32.13
C GLU A 129 -24.40 -1.46 30.79
N LEU A 130 -23.12 -1.07 30.73
CA LEU A 130 -22.29 -1.23 29.54
C LEU A 130 -22.00 -2.70 29.23
N TYR A 131 -21.74 -3.53 30.24
CA TYR A 131 -21.56 -4.97 30.05
C TYR A 131 -22.84 -5.64 29.54
N ALA A 132 -24.00 -5.26 30.07
CA ALA A 132 -25.29 -5.76 29.60
C ALA A 132 -25.55 -5.35 28.14
N LEU A 133 -25.22 -4.11 27.77
CA LEU A 133 -25.27 -3.64 26.39
C LEU A 133 -24.32 -4.43 25.48
N ALA A 134 -23.05 -4.59 25.88
CA ALA A 134 -22.05 -5.35 25.13
C ALA A 134 -22.51 -6.78 24.85
N ARG A 135 -23.09 -7.47 25.85
CA ARG A 135 -23.68 -8.80 25.66
C ARG A 135 -24.89 -8.79 24.73
N ARG A 136 -25.73 -7.76 24.80
CA ARG A 136 -26.93 -7.62 23.97
C ARG A 136 -26.59 -7.46 22.48
N ILE A 137 -25.49 -6.78 22.14
CA ILE A 137 -25.09 -6.52 20.76
C ILE A 137 -24.26 -7.65 20.12
N LEU A 138 -23.85 -8.68 20.87
CA LEU A 138 -23.04 -9.79 20.34
C LEU A 138 -23.63 -10.44 19.07
N PRO A 139 -24.95 -10.66 18.93
CA PRO A 139 -25.51 -11.20 17.68
C PRO A 139 -25.27 -10.29 16.47
N LEU A 140 -25.30 -8.96 16.66
CA LEU A 140 -25.01 -7.99 15.60
C LEU A 140 -23.52 -7.98 15.26
N VAL A 141 -22.65 -8.02 16.27
CA VAL A 141 -21.20 -8.17 16.07
C VAL A 141 -20.90 -9.46 15.31
N GLN A 142 -21.54 -10.57 15.67
CA GLN A 142 -21.39 -11.85 14.98
C GLN A 142 -21.81 -11.75 13.52
N ARG A 143 -22.90 -11.03 13.23
CA ARG A 143 -23.34 -10.76 11.86
C ARG A 143 -22.34 -9.92 11.10
N VAL A 144 -21.78 -8.86 11.69
CA VAL A 144 -20.73 -8.05 11.06
C VAL A 144 -19.54 -8.92 10.69
N ILE A 145 -18.90 -9.57 11.68
CA ILE A 145 -17.66 -10.34 11.45
C ILE A 145 -17.88 -11.56 10.54
N GLY A 146 -19.08 -12.14 10.56
CA GLY A 146 -19.46 -13.25 9.70
C GLY A 146 -19.74 -12.85 8.25
N SER A 147 -19.99 -11.56 8.00
CA SER A 147 -20.34 -11.04 6.68
C SER A 147 -19.22 -10.26 6.01
N LEU A 148 -18.13 -9.95 6.70
CA LEU A 148 -16.96 -9.30 6.11
C LEU A 148 -16.32 -10.19 5.04
N HIS A 149 -15.84 -9.55 3.97
CA HIS A 149 -15.03 -10.24 2.97
C HIS A 149 -13.61 -10.44 3.52
N ARG A 150 -13.02 -11.59 3.16
CA ARG A 150 -11.60 -11.91 3.43
C ARG A 150 -10.90 -12.05 2.11
N VAL A 151 -9.95 -11.15 1.84
CA VAL A 151 -9.35 -11.01 0.51
C VAL A 151 -7.85 -11.25 0.56
N GLY A 152 -7.37 -11.91 -0.49
CA GLY A 152 -5.95 -12.19 -0.68
C GLY A 152 -5.37 -13.21 0.31
N PRO A 153 -4.06 -13.49 0.17
CA PRO A 153 -3.37 -14.50 0.98
C PRO A 153 -3.25 -14.10 2.46
N ALA A 154 -3.24 -12.80 2.75
CA ALA A 154 -3.21 -12.28 4.13
C ALA A 154 -4.58 -12.31 4.82
N ALA A 155 -5.65 -12.68 4.10
CA ALA A 155 -7.04 -12.62 4.56
C ALA A 155 -7.41 -11.23 5.12
N ASP A 156 -7.01 -10.18 4.40
CA ASP A 156 -7.37 -8.80 4.71
C ASP A 156 -8.89 -8.65 4.74
N LEU A 157 -9.39 -7.83 5.67
CA LEU A 157 -10.81 -7.61 5.82
C LEU A 157 -11.27 -6.48 4.90
N GLU A 158 -12.42 -6.68 4.27
CA GLU A 158 -13.10 -5.66 3.46
C GLU A 158 -14.59 -5.63 3.81
N TRP A 159 -15.19 -4.43 3.80
CA TRP A 159 -16.62 -4.28 4.02
C TRP A 159 -17.42 -4.97 2.91
N SER A 160 -18.46 -5.69 3.34
CA SER A 160 -19.59 -6.10 2.50
C SER A 160 -20.79 -5.20 2.79
N ALA A 161 -21.75 -5.17 1.88
CA ALA A 161 -23.02 -4.48 2.06
C ALA A 161 -23.79 -5.01 3.28
N GLU A 162 -23.71 -6.32 3.52
CA GLU A 162 -24.30 -6.98 4.68
C GLU A 162 -23.58 -6.58 5.98
N ALA A 163 -22.24 -6.57 6.00
CA ALA A 163 -21.47 -6.14 7.17
C ALA A 163 -21.70 -4.66 7.50
N ALA A 164 -21.77 -3.79 6.49
CA ALA A 164 -22.11 -2.38 6.67
C ALA A 164 -23.54 -2.18 7.22
N THR A 165 -24.48 -3.06 6.82
CA THR A 165 -25.87 -3.05 7.33
C THR A 165 -25.95 -3.54 8.76
N ALA A 166 -25.28 -4.64 9.06
CA ALA A 166 -25.13 -5.15 10.41
C ALA A 166 -24.50 -4.12 11.36
N TRP A 167 -23.51 -3.34 10.87
CA TRP A 167 -22.91 -2.26 11.66
C TRP A 167 -23.90 -1.12 11.93
N SER A 168 -24.68 -0.68 10.93
CA SER A 168 -25.74 0.31 11.15
C SER A 168 -26.79 -0.16 12.17
N ASP A 169 -27.17 -1.45 12.12
CA ASP A 169 -28.06 -2.05 13.13
C ASP A 169 -27.41 -2.05 14.54
N LEU A 170 -26.10 -2.27 14.64
CA LEU A 170 -25.33 -2.20 15.89
C LEU A 170 -25.35 -0.79 16.47
N GLU A 171 -25.07 0.23 15.65
CA GLU A 171 -25.11 1.62 16.09
C GLU A 171 -26.51 2.03 16.57
N GLU A 172 -27.56 1.59 15.88
CA GLU A 172 -28.95 1.84 16.30
C GLU A 172 -29.27 1.12 17.63
N ALA A 173 -28.80 -0.11 17.83
CA ALA A 173 -28.97 -0.84 19.09
C ALA A 173 -28.23 -0.18 20.27
N CYS A 174 -27.23 0.66 19.98
CA CYS A 174 -26.47 1.45 20.95
C CYS A 174 -27.04 2.87 21.14
N ARG A 175 -28.21 3.20 20.58
CA ARG A 175 -28.95 4.42 20.94
C ARG A 175 -29.87 4.12 22.11
N HIS A 176 -29.87 4.95 23.14
CA HIS A 176 -30.78 4.77 24.28
C HIS A 176 -31.84 5.85 24.34
N THR A 177 -32.96 5.51 24.95
CA THR A 177 -33.91 6.46 25.53
C THR A 177 -33.94 6.28 27.05
N LEU A 178 -34.64 7.17 27.76
CA LEU A 178 -34.90 7.03 29.19
C LEU A 178 -36.38 6.71 29.39
N ASP A 179 -36.70 5.76 30.26
CA ASP A 179 -38.07 5.52 30.69
C ASP A 179 -38.53 6.54 31.75
N ALA A 180 -39.77 6.40 32.21
CA ALA A 180 -40.35 7.28 33.23
C ALA A 180 -39.61 7.28 34.58
N THR A 181 -38.72 6.30 34.82
CA THR A 181 -37.90 6.20 36.03
C THR A 181 -36.48 6.75 35.84
N GLY A 182 -36.15 7.19 34.61
CA GLY A 182 -34.79 7.61 34.25
C GLY A 182 -33.84 6.43 33.99
N THR A 183 -34.37 5.22 33.80
CA THR A 183 -33.59 4.02 33.48
C THR A 183 -33.36 3.97 31.96
N PRO A 184 -32.14 3.63 31.49
CA PRO A 184 -31.85 3.55 30.07
C PRO A 184 -32.57 2.36 29.44
N VAL A 185 -33.28 2.63 28.36
CA VAL A 185 -33.94 1.64 27.53
C VAL A 185 -33.23 1.58 26.18
N TRP A 186 -32.72 0.40 25.85
CA TRP A 186 -32.07 0.13 24.59
C TRP A 186 -33.05 -0.52 23.61
N PRO A 187 -33.11 -0.09 22.34
CA PRO A 187 -33.84 -0.77 21.29
C PRO A 187 -33.50 -2.26 21.24
N VAL A 188 -34.48 -3.06 20.84
CA VAL A 188 -34.22 -4.47 20.52
C VAL A 188 -33.32 -4.52 19.28
N PRO A 189 -32.20 -5.27 19.32
CA PRO A 189 -31.37 -5.51 18.15
C PRO A 189 -32.21 -5.96 16.97
N ARG A 190 -32.09 -5.25 15.84
CA ARG A 190 -32.79 -5.57 14.60
C ARG A 190 -31.82 -6.19 13.61
N MET A 191 -32.34 -7.08 12.76
CA MET A 191 -31.59 -7.67 11.66
C MET A 191 -32.18 -7.15 10.36
N SER A 192 -31.84 -5.91 10.02
CA SER A 192 -32.40 -5.24 8.84
C SER A 192 -31.87 -5.90 7.56
N PRO A 193 -32.71 -6.14 6.53
CA PRO A 193 -32.20 -6.60 5.24
C PRO A 193 -31.28 -5.55 4.60
N VAL A 194 -30.34 -5.98 3.76
CA VAL A 194 -29.49 -5.05 2.98
C VAL A 194 -30.38 -4.16 2.12
N PRO A 195 -30.31 -2.83 2.27
CA PRO A 195 -31.10 -1.93 1.44
C PRO A 195 -30.58 -1.93 0.00
N GLY A 196 -31.47 -1.78 -0.98
CA GLY A 196 -31.12 -1.92 -2.41
C GLY A 196 -30.10 -0.92 -2.95
N TRP A 197 -29.83 0.18 -2.23
CA TRP A 197 -28.81 1.15 -2.58
C TRP A 197 -27.39 0.73 -2.15
N ARG A 198 -27.25 -0.27 -1.25
CA ARG A 198 -25.96 -0.91 -0.92
C ARG A 198 -25.75 -2.11 -1.83
N VAL A 199 -24.80 -2.01 -2.74
CA VAL A 199 -24.61 -2.97 -3.83
C VAL A 199 -23.29 -3.71 -3.66
N GLU A 200 -23.36 -5.04 -3.61
CA GLU A 200 -22.17 -5.88 -3.75
C GLU A 200 -21.61 -5.76 -5.17
N VAL A 201 -20.32 -5.45 -5.28
CA VAL A 201 -19.63 -5.31 -6.57
C VAL A 201 -19.69 -6.63 -7.35
N ALA A 202 -19.59 -7.78 -6.69
CA ALA A 202 -19.75 -9.08 -7.33
C ALA A 202 -21.12 -9.23 -8.02
N GLY A 203 -22.20 -8.76 -7.37
CA GLY A 203 -23.55 -8.76 -7.94
C GLY A 203 -23.71 -7.75 -9.07
N PHE A 204 -23.01 -6.62 -9.00
CA PHE A 204 -22.94 -5.65 -10.09
C PHE A 204 -22.25 -6.24 -11.33
N LEU A 205 -21.08 -6.85 -11.18
CA LEU A 205 -20.32 -7.47 -12.28
C LEU A 205 -21.04 -8.68 -12.87
N ALA A 206 -21.69 -9.51 -12.06
CA ALA A 206 -22.47 -10.64 -12.54
C ALA A 206 -23.64 -10.23 -13.45
N ARG A 207 -24.20 -9.03 -13.25
CA ARG A 207 -25.25 -8.46 -14.10
C ARG A 207 -24.73 -7.78 -15.37
N ASN A 208 -23.44 -7.45 -15.41
CA ASN A 208 -22.80 -6.74 -16.51
C ASN A 208 -21.47 -7.44 -16.88
N PRO A 209 -21.50 -8.74 -17.29
CA PRO A 209 -20.29 -9.53 -17.54
C PRO A 209 -19.39 -8.95 -18.64
N GLU A 210 -19.94 -8.15 -19.55
CA GLU A 210 -19.22 -7.42 -20.59
C GLU A 210 -18.28 -6.34 -20.05
N LEU A 211 -18.47 -5.90 -18.79
CA LEU A 211 -17.61 -4.93 -18.11
C LEU A 211 -16.42 -5.59 -17.40
N CYS A 212 -16.40 -6.92 -17.30
CA CYS A 212 -15.30 -7.65 -16.67
C CYS A 212 -14.07 -7.69 -17.60
N ASP A 213 -12.93 -7.22 -17.10
CA ASP A 213 -11.67 -7.25 -17.85
C ASP A 213 -10.99 -8.62 -17.73
N PRO A 214 -10.75 -9.36 -18.82
CA PRO A 214 -10.02 -10.63 -18.78
C PRO A 214 -8.62 -10.52 -18.17
N ALA A 215 -7.99 -9.33 -18.19
CA ALA A 215 -6.67 -9.11 -17.61
C ALA A 215 -6.62 -9.38 -16.10
N TRP A 216 -7.74 -9.28 -15.38
CA TRP A 216 -7.80 -9.57 -13.94
C TRP A 216 -7.42 -11.03 -13.61
N ALA A 217 -7.59 -11.96 -14.57
CA ALA A 217 -7.22 -13.36 -14.39
C ALA A 217 -5.71 -13.56 -14.13
N THR A 218 -4.88 -12.66 -14.65
CA THR A 218 -3.42 -12.73 -14.53
C THR A 218 -2.82 -11.51 -13.85
N ALA A 219 -3.65 -10.62 -13.29
CA ALA A 219 -3.19 -9.46 -12.55
C ALA A 219 -2.60 -9.87 -11.20
N THR A 220 -1.56 -9.17 -10.77
CA THR A 220 -0.96 -9.30 -9.43
C THR A 220 -1.92 -8.78 -8.35
N ASP A 221 -1.67 -9.15 -7.10
CA ASP A 221 -2.45 -8.67 -5.95
C ASP A 221 -2.42 -7.14 -5.86
N ALA A 222 -1.24 -6.53 -6.10
CA ALA A 222 -1.07 -5.07 -6.11
C ALA A 222 -1.85 -4.39 -7.26
N GLU A 223 -1.89 -4.99 -8.45
CA GLU A 223 -2.66 -4.46 -9.58
C GLU A 223 -4.16 -4.52 -9.32
N LEU A 224 -4.66 -5.61 -8.73
CA LEU A 224 -6.07 -5.73 -8.35
C LEU A 224 -6.44 -4.73 -7.23
N ASP A 225 -5.57 -4.57 -6.23
CA ASP A 225 -5.79 -3.62 -5.15
C ASP A 225 -5.79 -2.17 -5.64
N ALA A 226 -4.87 -1.82 -6.55
CA ALA A 226 -4.88 -0.53 -7.25
C ALA A 226 -6.12 -0.34 -8.15
N TYR A 227 -6.70 -1.43 -8.66
CA TYR A 227 -7.96 -1.40 -9.38
C TYR A 227 -9.14 -1.11 -8.46
N ALA A 228 -9.18 -1.74 -7.30
CA ALA A 228 -10.20 -1.51 -6.27
C ALA A 228 -10.13 -0.10 -5.66
N ALA A 229 -8.93 0.48 -5.55
CA ALA A 229 -8.69 1.81 -4.99
C ALA A 229 -8.80 2.96 -6.01
N TYR A 230 -9.44 2.72 -7.16
CA TYR A 230 -9.61 3.76 -8.18
C TYR A 230 -10.44 4.95 -7.66
N GLU A 231 -9.91 6.17 -7.77
CA GLU A 231 -10.61 7.40 -7.38
C GLU A 231 -10.53 8.40 -8.54
N PRO A 232 -11.64 8.66 -9.27
CA PRO A 232 -11.66 9.68 -10.31
C PRO A 232 -11.86 11.08 -9.72
N ASP A 233 -11.45 12.11 -10.46
CA ASP A 233 -11.70 13.53 -10.12
C ASP A 233 -13.20 13.85 -9.96
N SER A 234 -14.07 13.10 -10.64
CA SER A 234 -15.52 13.22 -10.51
C SER A 234 -16.23 11.90 -10.81
N GLY A 235 -17.36 11.66 -10.14
CA GLY A 235 -18.17 10.46 -10.30
C GLY A 235 -17.85 9.37 -9.26
N TYR A 236 -18.08 8.12 -9.65
CA TYR A 236 -17.96 6.97 -8.76
C TYR A 236 -16.55 6.40 -8.75
N GLY A 237 -16.03 6.13 -7.54
CA GLY A 237 -14.77 5.41 -7.34
C GLY A 237 -14.92 3.88 -7.39
N GLY A 238 -13.80 3.21 -7.16
CA GLY A 238 -13.64 1.77 -7.14
C GLY A 238 -13.91 1.07 -8.46
N VAL A 239 -14.08 -0.26 -8.38
CA VAL A 239 -14.31 -1.13 -9.55
C VAL A 239 -15.44 -0.65 -10.47
N PRO A 240 -16.68 -0.36 -9.99
CA PRO A 240 -17.77 0.09 -10.87
C PRO A 240 -17.44 1.39 -11.60
N GLY A 241 -16.82 2.35 -10.92
CA GLY A 241 -16.34 3.58 -11.53
C GLY A 241 -15.34 3.34 -12.66
N ARG A 242 -14.35 2.49 -12.39
CA ARG A 242 -13.26 2.20 -13.32
C ARG A 242 -13.72 1.45 -14.58
N VAL A 243 -14.70 0.56 -14.47
CA VAL A 243 -15.23 -0.18 -15.63
C VAL A 243 -16.26 0.63 -16.42
N CYS A 244 -17.07 1.45 -15.75
CA CYS A 244 -18.12 2.23 -16.41
C CYS A 244 -17.57 3.46 -17.17
N ALA A 245 -16.52 4.11 -16.64
CA ALA A 245 -16.01 5.35 -17.22
C ALA A 245 -15.52 5.21 -18.69
N PRO A 246 -14.69 4.21 -19.05
CA PRO A 246 -14.29 4.00 -20.45
C PRO A 246 -15.45 3.57 -21.35
N ALA A 247 -16.45 2.89 -20.80
CA ALA A 247 -17.64 2.45 -21.52
C ALA A 247 -18.67 3.58 -21.73
N GLY A 248 -18.44 4.78 -21.18
CA GLY A 248 -19.40 5.89 -21.25
C GLY A 248 -20.70 5.63 -20.46
N VAL A 249 -20.69 4.67 -19.54
CA VAL A 249 -21.84 4.29 -18.72
C VAL A 249 -21.86 5.16 -17.47
N ARG A 250 -23.02 5.73 -17.13
CA ARG A 250 -23.21 6.52 -15.92
C ARG A 250 -23.90 5.68 -14.85
N ILE A 251 -23.37 5.75 -13.64
CA ILE A 251 -24.00 5.18 -12.45
C ILE A 251 -24.91 6.26 -11.86
N GLU A 252 -26.16 5.89 -11.56
CA GLU A 252 -27.14 6.77 -10.90
C GLU A 252 -26.64 7.17 -9.50
N GLU A 253 -26.96 8.38 -9.06
CA GLU A 253 -26.58 8.86 -7.73
C GLU A 253 -27.29 8.10 -6.60
N GLY A 254 -26.64 8.00 -5.43
CA GLY A 254 -27.23 7.42 -4.21
C GLY A 254 -26.91 5.95 -3.93
N TYR A 255 -26.18 5.27 -4.83
CA TYR A 255 -25.66 3.92 -4.55
C TYR A 255 -24.32 3.95 -3.81
N ALA A 256 -24.10 2.96 -2.94
CA ALA A 256 -22.82 2.66 -2.32
C ALA A 256 -22.39 1.24 -2.70
N PHE A 257 -21.13 1.06 -3.07
CA PHE A 257 -20.59 -0.22 -3.53
C PHE A 257 -19.65 -0.83 -2.49
N TYR A 258 -19.72 -2.15 -2.34
CA TYR A 258 -18.96 -2.91 -1.34
C TYR A 258 -18.32 -4.16 -1.95
N GLY A 259 -17.23 -4.64 -1.33
CA GLY A 259 -16.53 -5.85 -1.78
C GLY A 259 -15.78 -5.67 -3.10
N HIS A 260 -15.10 -4.54 -3.29
CA HIS A 260 -14.36 -4.23 -4.51
C HIS A 260 -13.21 -5.21 -4.74
N ARG A 261 -12.33 -5.38 -3.74
CA ARG A 261 -11.22 -6.34 -3.84
C ARG A 261 -11.77 -7.77 -3.87
N ALA A 262 -12.74 -8.07 -3.03
CA ALA A 262 -13.38 -9.39 -2.97
C ALA A 262 -13.91 -9.84 -4.35
N ALA A 263 -14.58 -8.95 -5.08
CA ALA A 263 -15.08 -9.24 -6.42
C ALA A 263 -13.95 -9.51 -7.43
N LEU A 264 -12.90 -8.67 -7.43
CA LEU A 264 -11.75 -8.86 -8.33
C LEU A 264 -11.02 -10.19 -8.06
N TYR A 265 -10.77 -10.50 -6.80
CA TYR A 265 -10.13 -11.76 -6.41
C TYR A 265 -11.01 -12.97 -6.73
N ALA A 266 -12.33 -12.85 -6.58
CA ALA A 266 -13.27 -13.89 -7.00
C ALA A 266 -13.26 -14.09 -8.53
N CYS A 267 -13.20 -13.01 -9.33
CA CYS A 267 -13.05 -13.11 -10.78
C CYS A 267 -11.75 -13.84 -11.17
N ARG A 268 -10.63 -13.48 -10.52
CA ARG A 268 -9.35 -14.18 -10.75
C ARG A 268 -9.42 -15.64 -10.34
N ALA A 269 -9.97 -15.95 -9.16
CA ALA A 269 -10.12 -17.32 -8.69
C ALA A 269 -10.98 -18.16 -9.66
N ALA A 270 -12.08 -17.60 -10.15
CA ALA A 270 -12.93 -18.26 -11.16
C ALA A 270 -12.17 -18.55 -12.46
N ALA A 271 -11.30 -17.63 -12.92
CA ALA A 271 -10.48 -17.83 -14.11
C ALA A 271 -9.33 -18.84 -13.90
N CYS A 272 -8.77 -18.89 -12.69
CA CYS A 272 -7.71 -19.84 -12.33
C CYS A 272 -8.23 -21.28 -12.22
N GLY A 273 -9.49 -21.47 -11.79
CA GLY A 273 -10.05 -22.77 -11.47
C GLY A 273 -9.36 -23.38 -10.25
N ASP A 274 -8.94 -24.65 -10.35
CA ASP A 274 -8.22 -25.34 -9.27
C ASP A 274 -6.76 -24.92 -9.11
N ARG A 275 -6.26 -24.06 -10.00
CA ARG A 275 -4.86 -23.61 -10.00
C ARG A 275 -4.66 -22.44 -9.05
N THR A 276 -3.48 -22.40 -8.43
CA THR A 276 -3.13 -21.33 -7.48
C THR A 276 -2.51 -20.15 -8.22
N PRO A 277 -3.04 -18.91 -8.09
CA PRO A 277 -2.36 -17.73 -8.61
C PRO A 277 -1.08 -17.45 -7.80
N VAL A 278 0.05 -17.31 -8.49
CA VAL A 278 1.36 -17.00 -7.88
C VAL A 278 2.06 -15.93 -8.70
N GLU A 279 2.67 -14.94 -8.04
CA GLU A 279 3.43 -13.90 -8.72
C GLU A 279 4.62 -14.49 -9.50
N ALA A 280 4.77 -14.08 -10.76
CA ALA A 280 5.75 -14.64 -11.68
C ALA A 280 7.18 -14.61 -11.13
N GLY A 281 7.63 -13.48 -10.59
CA GLY A 281 8.98 -13.36 -10.04
C GLY A 281 9.22 -14.31 -8.86
N VAL A 282 8.24 -14.46 -7.98
CA VAL A 282 8.33 -15.38 -6.84
C VAL A 282 8.45 -16.82 -7.35
N TRP A 283 7.58 -17.25 -8.27
CA TRP A 283 7.61 -18.61 -8.77
C TRP A 283 8.91 -18.93 -9.52
N LEU A 284 9.36 -18.05 -10.41
CA LEU A 284 10.58 -18.23 -11.21
C LEU A 284 11.85 -18.34 -10.36
N HIS A 285 11.92 -17.67 -9.21
CA HIS A 285 13.11 -17.71 -8.34
C HIS A 285 13.05 -18.80 -7.26
N THR A 286 11.86 -19.09 -6.74
CA THR A 286 11.73 -19.93 -5.53
C THR A 286 11.41 -21.40 -5.82
N SER A 287 10.72 -21.70 -6.92
CA SER A 287 10.36 -23.08 -7.28
C SER A 287 11.45 -23.77 -8.09
N ASP A 288 11.56 -25.10 -7.97
CA ASP A 288 12.52 -25.89 -8.77
C ASP A 288 12.17 -25.86 -10.27
N ALA A 289 10.88 -25.98 -10.61
CA ALA A 289 10.40 -25.90 -11.98
C ALA A 289 10.61 -24.50 -12.58
N GLY A 290 10.33 -23.44 -11.81
CA GLY A 290 10.56 -22.06 -12.21
C GLY A 290 12.03 -21.77 -12.46
N ARG A 291 12.92 -22.14 -11.54
CA ARG A 291 14.37 -21.99 -11.72
C ARG A 291 14.88 -22.76 -12.94
N SER A 292 14.45 -24.02 -13.09
CA SER A 292 14.87 -24.86 -14.21
C SER A 292 14.38 -24.32 -15.54
N SER A 293 13.14 -23.81 -15.59
CA SER A 293 12.58 -23.17 -16.79
C SER A 293 13.32 -21.89 -17.12
N TRP A 294 13.62 -21.06 -16.11
CA TRP A 294 14.37 -19.82 -16.29
C TRP A 294 15.79 -20.06 -16.80
N GLU A 295 16.52 -21.00 -16.20
CA GLU A 295 17.86 -21.37 -16.67
C GLU A 295 17.84 -22.03 -18.06
N GLY A 296 16.83 -22.86 -18.35
CA GLY A 296 16.65 -23.45 -19.69
C GLY A 296 16.29 -22.41 -20.76
N ALA A 297 15.63 -21.32 -20.38
CA ALA A 297 15.30 -20.20 -21.26
C ALA A 297 16.51 -19.31 -21.60
N LYS A 298 17.54 -19.28 -20.73
CA LYS A 298 18.82 -18.64 -21.03
C LYS A 298 19.58 -19.47 -22.06
N VAL A 299 19.29 -19.29 -23.34
CA VAL A 299 20.18 -19.81 -24.39
C VAL A 299 21.55 -19.18 -24.19
N VAL A 300 22.60 -20.00 -24.18
CA VAL A 300 24.00 -19.56 -24.00
C VAL A 300 24.32 -18.45 -25.01
N GLY A 301 24.44 -17.21 -24.53
CA GLY A 301 24.77 -16.03 -25.33
C GLY A 301 23.61 -15.09 -25.71
N ALA A 302 22.37 -15.36 -25.31
CA ALA A 302 21.24 -14.45 -25.52
C ALA A 302 20.90 -13.68 -24.22
N SER A 303 21.12 -12.37 -24.21
CA SER A 303 20.68 -11.47 -23.13
C SER A 303 19.21 -11.09 -23.32
N LEU A 304 18.46 -10.91 -22.23
CA LEU A 304 17.10 -10.36 -22.30
C LEU A 304 17.12 -8.92 -22.81
N ALA A 305 18.20 -8.17 -22.60
CA ALA A 305 18.36 -6.82 -23.14
C ALA A 305 18.15 -6.76 -24.66
N ASP A 306 18.61 -7.78 -25.38
CA ASP A 306 18.51 -7.91 -26.83
C ASP A 306 17.20 -8.57 -27.29
N ALA A 307 16.40 -9.10 -26.36
CA ALA A 307 15.17 -9.80 -26.67
C ALA A 307 14.10 -8.84 -27.20
N THR A 308 13.59 -9.16 -28.39
CA THR A 308 12.40 -8.52 -28.96
C THR A 308 11.14 -8.91 -28.20
N ASP A 309 10.04 -8.16 -28.38
CA ASP A 309 8.78 -8.46 -27.70
C ASP A 309 8.22 -9.84 -28.06
N CYS A 310 8.43 -10.33 -29.29
CA CYS A 310 7.99 -11.68 -29.66
C CYS A 310 8.77 -12.79 -28.94
N VAL A 311 10.04 -12.54 -28.58
CA VAL A 311 10.83 -13.46 -27.74
C VAL A 311 10.29 -13.45 -26.32
N LEU A 312 9.94 -12.29 -25.77
CA LEU A 312 9.33 -12.19 -24.44
C LEU A 312 7.97 -12.92 -24.40
N ASP A 313 7.15 -12.79 -25.44
CA ASP A 313 5.87 -13.49 -25.53
C ASP A 313 6.06 -15.01 -25.60
N HIS A 314 7.09 -15.48 -26.32
CA HIS A 314 7.44 -16.91 -26.37
C HIS A 314 7.93 -17.44 -25.02
N LEU A 315 8.75 -16.67 -24.30
CA LEU A 315 9.18 -16.99 -22.94
C LEU A 315 7.98 -17.02 -21.98
N ALA A 316 7.09 -16.04 -22.08
CA ALA A 316 5.89 -15.98 -21.25
C ALA A 316 4.98 -17.20 -21.47
N GLU A 317 4.84 -17.69 -22.70
CA GLU A 317 4.11 -18.93 -23.00
C GLU A 317 4.80 -20.16 -22.40
N THR A 318 6.14 -20.24 -22.53
CA THR A 318 6.92 -21.35 -21.95
C THR A 318 6.77 -21.41 -20.44
N PHE A 319 6.92 -20.27 -19.75
CA PHE A 319 6.77 -20.20 -18.29
C PHE A 319 5.33 -20.48 -17.84
N ARG A 320 4.32 -20.01 -18.58
CA ARG A 320 2.91 -20.33 -18.27
C ARG A 320 2.62 -21.82 -18.36
N ARG A 321 3.17 -22.53 -19.35
CA ARG A 321 3.00 -23.98 -19.47
C ARG A 321 3.68 -24.73 -18.33
N ALA A 322 4.94 -24.39 -18.04
CA ALA A 322 5.66 -25.01 -16.93
C ALA A 322 4.98 -24.78 -15.57
N ALA A 323 4.47 -23.57 -15.33
CA ALA A 323 3.70 -23.27 -14.13
C ALA A 323 2.35 -24.02 -14.08
N ALA A 324 1.68 -24.17 -15.23
CA ALA A 324 0.42 -24.92 -15.31
C ALA A 324 0.61 -26.40 -14.95
N ASP A 325 1.75 -27.01 -15.32
CA ASP A 325 2.10 -28.39 -14.93
C ASP A 325 2.26 -28.54 -13.41
N ASP A 326 2.65 -27.46 -12.71
CA ASP A 326 2.71 -27.36 -11.24
C ASP A 326 1.36 -26.96 -10.60
N GLY A 327 0.29 -26.82 -11.37
CA GLY A 327 -1.01 -26.35 -10.89
C GLY A 327 -1.04 -24.85 -10.51
N VAL A 328 -0.18 -24.05 -11.14
CA VAL A 328 -0.03 -22.60 -10.87
C VAL A 328 -0.50 -21.76 -12.07
N VAL A 329 -1.06 -20.58 -11.78
CA VAL A 329 -1.27 -19.51 -12.76
C VAL A 329 -0.35 -18.35 -12.41
N LEU A 330 0.55 -17.98 -13.33
CA LEU A 330 1.48 -16.88 -13.09
C LEU A 330 0.78 -15.53 -13.24
N THR A 331 0.85 -14.70 -12.20
CA THR A 331 0.37 -13.32 -12.22
C THR A 331 1.52 -12.35 -12.54
N GLY A 332 1.22 -11.25 -13.25
CA GLY A 332 2.20 -10.21 -13.58
C GLY A 332 3.35 -10.61 -14.51
N LEU A 333 3.29 -11.77 -15.17
CA LEU A 333 4.41 -12.34 -15.93
C LEU A 333 4.96 -11.41 -17.02
N THR A 334 4.10 -10.83 -17.84
CA THR A 334 4.53 -9.93 -18.93
C THR A 334 5.22 -8.68 -18.39
N ALA A 335 4.71 -8.10 -17.31
CA ALA A 335 5.32 -6.96 -16.65
C ALA A 335 6.69 -7.33 -16.07
N HIS A 336 6.78 -8.48 -15.39
CA HIS A 336 8.02 -8.99 -14.83
C HIS A 336 9.11 -9.20 -15.91
N LEU A 337 8.79 -9.82 -17.05
CA LEU A 337 9.77 -10.03 -18.13
C LEU A 337 10.25 -8.71 -18.75
N ARG A 338 9.35 -7.74 -18.92
CA ARG A 338 9.71 -6.39 -19.40
C ARG A 338 10.60 -5.66 -18.40
N GLN A 339 10.33 -5.80 -17.11
CA GLN A 339 11.16 -5.25 -16.05
C GLN A 339 12.56 -5.87 -16.07
N GLN A 340 12.68 -7.20 -16.15
CA GLN A 340 13.98 -7.88 -16.24
C GLN A 340 14.78 -7.41 -17.46
N ARG A 341 14.14 -7.26 -18.62
CA ARG A 341 14.80 -6.67 -19.81
C ARG A 341 15.27 -5.24 -19.57
N ALA A 342 14.47 -4.41 -18.91
CA ALA A 342 14.83 -3.03 -18.61
C ALA A 342 16.00 -2.96 -17.64
N GLU A 343 16.02 -3.81 -16.61
CA GLU A 343 17.13 -3.92 -15.64
C GLU A 343 18.44 -4.32 -16.34
N GLU A 344 18.41 -5.32 -17.23
CA GLU A 344 19.61 -5.69 -18.00
C GLU A 344 20.09 -4.56 -18.92
N ARG A 345 19.18 -3.81 -19.56
CA ARG A 345 19.54 -2.65 -20.40
C ARG A 345 20.18 -1.53 -19.58
N THR A 346 19.63 -1.22 -18.41
CA THR A 346 20.23 -0.24 -17.49
C THR A 346 21.63 -0.66 -17.06
N ALA A 347 21.84 -1.94 -16.74
CA ALA A 347 23.17 -2.45 -16.38
C ALA A 347 24.18 -2.35 -17.54
N ILE A 348 23.73 -2.52 -18.79
CA ILE A 348 24.55 -2.31 -19.98
C ILE A 348 24.91 -0.82 -20.15
N ASP A 349 23.94 0.08 -19.97
CA ASP A 349 24.17 1.54 -20.04
C ASP A 349 25.18 1.99 -18.97
N GLU A 350 25.06 1.48 -17.74
CA GLU A 350 26.01 1.74 -16.66
C GLU A 350 27.42 1.22 -16.99
N THR A 351 27.52 0.03 -17.58
CA THR A 351 28.79 -0.56 -18.03
C THR A 351 29.44 0.29 -19.12
N LEU A 352 28.64 0.79 -20.07
CA LEU A 352 29.11 1.67 -21.14
C LEU A 352 29.62 3.00 -20.58
N ALA A 353 28.87 3.61 -19.64
CA ALA A 353 29.27 4.84 -18.98
C ALA A 353 30.59 4.68 -18.20
N ALA A 354 30.71 3.61 -17.41
CA ALA A 354 31.94 3.30 -16.68
C ALA A 354 33.14 3.08 -17.62
N THR A 355 32.92 2.39 -18.74
CA THR A 355 33.96 2.19 -19.77
C THR A 355 34.37 3.52 -20.42
N GLY A 356 33.41 4.42 -20.65
CA GLY A 356 33.68 5.76 -21.18
C GLY A 356 34.53 6.63 -20.25
N GLU A 357 34.23 6.63 -18.95
CA GLU A 357 35.03 7.35 -17.94
C GLU A 357 36.44 6.76 -17.81
N GLU A 358 36.58 5.44 -17.83
CA GLU A 358 37.88 4.79 -17.80
C GLU A 358 38.71 5.11 -19.05
N LEU A 359 38.09 5.13 -20.24
CA LEU A 359 38.76 5.54 -21.47
C LEU A 359 39.28 6.97 -21.37
N LYS A 360 38.44 7.91 -20.88
CA LYS A 360 38.83 9.31 -20.67
C LYS A 360 40.02 9.43 -19.72
N ARG A 361 40.01 8.71 -18.59
CA ARG A 361 41.11 8.66 -17.63
C ARG A 361 42.41 8.18 -18.28
N LEU A 362 42.34 7.12 -19.08
CA LEU A 362 43.49 6.58 -19.81
C LEU A 362 44.01 7.55 -20.88
N GLU A 363 43.13 8.28 -21.55
CA GLU A 363 43.51 9.32 -22.51
C GLU A 363 44.22 10.51 -21.84
N GLU A 364 43.76 10.94 -20.67
CA GLU A 364 44.42 11.97 -19.87
C GLU A 364 45.81 11.53 -19.41
N LEU A 365 45.93 10.32 -18.87
CA LEU A 365 47.22 9.73 -18.49
C LEU A 365 48.17 9.62 -19.70
N LEU A 366 47.66 9.24 -20.86
CA LEU A 366 48.45 9.18 -22.10
C LEU A 366 48.94 10.57 -22.53
N LYS A 367 48.13 11.62 -22.36
CA LYS A 367 48.55 13.02 -22.63
C LYS A 367 49.69 13.43 -21.69
N GLU A 368 49.59 13.11 -20.40
CA GLU A 368 50.65 13.40 -19.42
C GLU A 368 51.95 12.65 -19.74
N ILE A 369 51.87 11.35 -20.05
CA ILE A 369 53.03 10.54 -20.44
C ILE A 369 53.67 11.10 -21.71
N ARG A 370 52.85 11.51 -22.71
CA ARG A 370 53.35 12.16 -23.94
C ARG A 370 54.07 13.47 -23.63
N LEU A 371 53.57 14.27 -22.70
CA LEU A 371 54.22 15.51 -22.27
C LEU A 371 55.59 15.22 -21.65
N VAL A 372 55.65 14.29 -20.68
CA VAL A 372 56.92 13.87 -20.04
C VAL A 372 57.91 13.35 -21.08
N ARG A 373 57.47 12.46 -21.98
CA ARG A 373 58.30 11.94 -23.07
C ARG A 373 58.84 13.09 -23.94
N ASN A 374 58.00 14.05 -24.33
CA ASN A 374 58.43 15.16 -25.17
C ASN A 374 59.44 16.07 -24.43
N THR A 375 59.27 16.31 -23.13
CA THR A 375 60.27 17.04 -22.34
C THR A 375 61.61 16.32 -22.28
N VAL A 376 61.60 15.00 -22.06
CA VAL A 376 62.82 14.17 -22.07
C VAL A 376 63.45 14.15 -23.46
N LEU A 377 62.63 14.05 -24.51
CA LEU A 377 63.07 14.11 -25.91
C LEU A 377 63.78 15.43 -26.21
N THR A 378 63.22 16.57 -25.81
CA THR A 378 63.87 17.89 -25.95
C THR A 378 65.23 17.94 -25.25
N ARG A 379 65.33 17.38 -24.03
CA ARG A 379 66.61 17.30 -23.31
C ARG A 379 67.61 16.43 -24.06
N VAL A 380 67.21 15.25 -24.50
CA VAL A 380 68.06 14.32 -25.28
C VAL A 380 68.53 14.96 -26.59
N LEU A 381 67.65 15.63 -27.32
CA LEU A 381 67.98 16.34 -28.56
C LEU A 381 68.92 17.53 -28.36
N SER A 382 69.01 18.05 -27.13
CA SER A 382 69.95 19.12 -26.79
C SER A 382 71.38 18.64 -26.52
N TRP A 383 71.60 17.33 -26.37
CA TRP A 383 72.93 16.77 -26.13
C TRP A 383 73.74 16.75 -27.43
N THR A 384 74.99 17.16 -27.37
CA THR A 384 75.94 17.13 -28.51
C THR A 384 76.69 15.81 -28.55
N ASP A 385 75.96 14.69 -28.46
CA ASP A 385 76.54 13.34 -28.39
C ASP A 385 76.49 12.55 -29.70
N GLY A 386 75.94 13.15 -30.77
CA GLY A 386 75.99 12.62 -32.13
C GLY A 386 75.04 11.46 -32.43
N ARG A 387 74.06 11.17 -31.57
CA ARG A 387 73.04 10.14 -31.84
C ARG A 387 72.13 10.53 -33.01
N ASP A 388 71.84 9.56 -33.87
CA ASP A 388 70.93 9.73 -35.00
C ASP A 388 69.44 9.67 -34.61
N ASP A 389 68.57 10.13 -35.52
CA ASP A 389 67.11 10.15 -35.33
C ASP A 389 66.52 8.78 -35.10
N GLU A 390 67.10 7.76 -35.69
CA GLU A 390 66.57 6.40 -35.62
C GLU A 390 66.77 5.80 -34.24
N ALA A 391 67.92 6.02 -33.62
CA ALA A 391 68.20 5.60 -32.25
C ALA A 391 67.30 6.33 -31.24
N ILE A 392 67.10 7.64 -31.41
CA ILE A 392 66.25 8.44 -30.52
C ILE A 392 64.76 8.06 -30.71
N ALA A 393 64.32 7.83 -31.95
CA ALA A 393 62.96 7.42 -32.27
C ALA A 393 62.60 6.06 -31.65
N ARG A 394 63.51 5.08 -31.70
CA ARG A 394 63.33 3.77 -31.04
C ARG A 394 63.14 3.92 -29.53
N LEU A 395 63.96 4.74 -28.87
CA LEU A 395 63.85 4.96 -27.41
C LEU A 395 62.56 5.70 -27.02
N ALA A 396 62.14 6.68 -27.83
CA ALA A 396 60.93 7.45 -27.57
C ALA A 396 59.65 6.76 -28.07
N SER A 397 59.76 5.60 -28.73
CA SER A 397 58.64 4.96 -29.44
C SER A 397 57.93 5.92 -30.39
N LEU A 398 58.72 6.65 -31.19
CA LEU A 398 58.29 7.59 -32.22
C LEU A 398 58.79 7.12 -33.60
N SER A 399 58.30 7.74 -34.67
CA SER A 399 58.92 7.58 -35.98
C SER A 399 60.18 8.46 -36.09
N PRO A 400 61.20 8.07 -36.86
CA PRO A 400 62.38 8.91 -37.11
C PRO A 400 62.02 10.29 -37.70
N ALA A 401 61.01 10.35 -38.58
CA ALA A 401 60.50 11.59 -39.15
C ALA A 401 59.93 12.55 -38.08
N ALA A 402 59.21 12.02 -37.08
CA ALA A 402 58.70 12.85 -35.99
C ALA A 402 59.84 13.42 -35.13
N VAL A 403 60.92 12.66 -34.91
CA VAL A 403 62.10 13.16 -34.18
C VAL A 403 62.83 14.24 -34.99
N ALA A 404 62.97 14.06 -36.31
CA ALA A 404 63.54 15.05 -37.20
C ALA A 404 62.75 16.38 -37.16
N GLU A 405 61.42 16.32 -37.24
CA GLU A 405 60.54 17.49 -37.13
C GLU A 405 60.69 18.20 -35.77
N TRP A 406 60.78 17.44 -34.68
CA TRP A 406 61.04 18.00 -33.34
C TRP A 406 62.41 18.69 -33.27
N ARG A 407 63.45 18.12 -33.90
CA ARG A 407 64.77 18.76 -33.95
C ARG A 407 64.72 20.05 -34.75
N GLU A 408 64.08 20.05 -35.92
CA GLU A 408 63.89 21.25 -36.74
C GLU A 408 63.21 22.37 -35.95
N ARG A 409 62.11 22.06 -35.23
CA ARG A 409 61.41 23.02 -34.36
C ARG A 409 62.30 23.60 -33.27
N LEU A 410 63.08 22.77 -32.57
CA LEU A 410 64.00 23.23 -31.52
C LEU A 410 65.16 24.06 -32.06
N THR A 411 65.57 23.83 -33.32
CA THR A 411 66.64 24.59 -33.97
C THR A 411 66.10 25.92 -34.50
N ALA A 412 64.86 25.95 -35.00
CA ALA A 412 64.14 27.16 -35.36
C ALA A 412 63.90 28.07 -34.13
N ASP A 413 63.42 27.52 -33.02
CA ASP A 413 63.22 28.26 -31.75
C ASP A 413 64.54 28.79 -31.15
N ARG A 414 65.70 28.17 -31.45
CA ARG A 414 67.02 28.68 -31.04
C ARG A 414 67.60 29.74 -31.98
N SER A 415 67.08 29.82 -33.20
CA SER A 415 67.53 30.77 -34.23
C SER A 415 66.81 32.11 -34.14
N ASP A 416 65.80 32.24 -33.26
CA ASP A 416 65.15 33.48 -32.85
C ASP A 416 65.60 33.90 -31.43
N PRO A 417 66.75 34.59 -31.26
CA PRO A 417 66.95 35.44 -30.11
C PRO A 417 66.27 36.79 -30.38
N THR A 418 65.33 37.19 -29.53
CA THR A 418 64.79 38.56 -29.50
C THR A 418 65.89 39.62 -29.67
N GLU A 419 65.82 40.41 -30.74
CA GLU A 419 66.39 41.76 -30.74
C GLU A 419 65.71 42.55 -29.62
N GLY A 420 66.53 43.23 -28.82
CA GLY A 420 66.12 44.22 -27.82
C GLY A 420 65.84 45.58 -28.41
#